data_AF-A0A660XIK0-F1
#
_entry.id   AF-A0A660XIK0-F1
#
_cell.length_a   1.000
_cell.length_b   1.000
_cell.length_c   1.000
_cell.angle_alpha   90.00
_cell.angle_beta   90.00
_cell.angle_gamma   90.00
#
_symmetry.space_group_name_H-M   'P 1'
#
loop_
_entity.id
_entity.type
_entity.pdbx_description
1 polymer ?
#
loop_
_entity_poly.entity_id
_entity_poly.type
_entity_poly.pdbx_seq_one_letter_code
_entity_poly.pdbx_strand_id
1 'polypeptide(L)'
;MKQIFSLMLIIMLGVFLFASDKNNNIHPSELSFAQLEQDTLTVTDEDVELEIAEEQDQDTLVTDENEWEEDREWDEEEHGMTLWDFLSKMSDSYKEEYYNSLKDEKDKEKKSKKKRGYFRFGAGGWDVYTLPLQVDGINNELIRIGLKGFDDNMFLSGGGGWGYVGNSIRLGGLGANGFVVSSGKPEVEGANAKEIKLSLGFGGFTIEKAFHPFNNSEFYIGTMIGGGNAILNIVKWSGPVKWREIWDNGYSFSSDTSFTNFNDYQTKIESDFFTLLPTIGFRYNIFRWCAVGINIGYMYCKVDQDGWEMEGKRVYGVPDIDFSNVIYRFNVYFGG
;
A
#
# COMPACT_ATOMS: atom_id res chain seq x y z
N MET A 1 -18.94 -3.79 12.70
CA MET A 1 -17.82 -2.89 12.35
C MET A 1 -16.60 -3.06 13.25
N LYS A 2 -16.71 -2.96 14.60
CA LYS A 2 -15.56 -3.13 15.53
C LYS A 2 -14.79 -4.46 15.39
N GLN A 3 -15.49 -5.57 15.14
CA GLN A 3 -14.86 -6.89 14.95
C GLN A 3 -14.04 -7.00 13.64
N ILE A 4 -14.45 -6.30 12.58
CA ILE A 4 -13.72 -6.29 11.30
C ILE A 4 -12.46 -5.42 11.43
N PHE A 5 -12.56 -4.29 12.13
CA PHE A 5 -11.40 -3.46 12.46
C PHE A 5 -10.39 -4.19 13.33
N SER A 6 -10.86 -4.93 14.34
CA SER A 6 -10.00 -5.76 15.20
C SER A 6 -9.31 -6.88 14.40
N LEU A 7 -10.00 -7.53 13.46
CA LEU A 7 -9.41 -8.55 12.59
C LEU A 7 -8.38 -7.97 11.62
N MET A 8 -8.62 -6.79 11.04
CA MET A 8 -7.61 -6.10 10.20
C MET A 8 -6.38 -5.66 11.00
N LEU A 9 -6.56 -5.17 12.23
CA LEU A 9 -5.44 -4.79 13.10
C LEU A 9 -4.60 -6.01 13.50
N ILE A 10 -5.25 -7.16 13.77
CA ILE A 10 -4.58 -8.43 14.06
C ILE A 10 -3.81 -8.95 12.84
N ILE A 11 -4.35 -8.81 11.62
CA ILE A 11 -3.64 -9.18 10.39
C ILE A 11 -2.45 -8.24 10.14
N MET A 12 -2.60 -6.93 10.36
CA MET A 12 -1.49 -5.97 10.23
C MET A 12 -0.38 -6.25 11.25
N LEU A 13 -0.72 -6.53 12.52
CA LEU A 13 0.23 -6.89 13.56
C LEU A 13 0.85 -8.28 13.32
N GLY A 14 0.09 -9.23 12.79
CA GLY A 14 0.58 -10.57 12.46
C GLY A 14 1.61 -10.56 11.34
N VAL A 15 1.42 -9.71 10.32
CA VAL A 15 2.42 -9.49 9.26
C VAL A 15 3.67 -8.81 9.81
N PHE A 16 3.52 -7.90 10.78
CA PHE A 16 4.66 -7.25 11.45
C PHE A 16 5.45 -8.20 12.36
N LEU A 17 4.77 -9.10 13.08
CA LEU A 17 5.39 -10.06 13.99
C LEU A 17 6.03 -11.25 13.28
N PHE A 18 5.45 -11.74 12.18
CA PHE A 18 6.08 -12.79 11.36
C PHE A 18 7.36 -12.34 10.65
N ALA A 19 7.55 -11.03 10.45
CA ALA A 19 8.78 -10.46 9.92
C ALA A 19 9.88 -10.30 10.99
N SER A 20 9.56 -10.43 12.28
CA SER A 20 10.50 -10.17 13.38
C SER A 20 11.11 -11.44 14.02
N ASP A 21 10.60 -12.65 13.72
CA ASP A 21 10.95 -13.86 14.49
C ASP A 21 11.56 -14.98 13.63
N LYS A 22 12.68 -14.67 12.97
CA LYS A 22 13.61 -15.66 12.40
C LYS A 22 15.07 -15.36 12.73
N ASN A 23 15.31 -14.87 13.94
CA ASN A 23 16.66 -14.67 14.43
C ASN A 23 16.80 -15.23 15.85
N ASN A 24 16.73 -16.56 15.97
CA ASN A 24 17.28 -17.29 17.12
C ASN A 24 17.73 -18.69 16.69
N ASN A 25 19.04 -18.84 16.56
CA ASN A 25 19.72 -20.14 16.52
C ASN A 25 19.65 -20.77 17.92
N ILE A 26 18.82 -21.80 18.10
CA ILE A 26 18.90 -22.66 19.28
C ILE A 26 18.98 -24.13 18.84
N HIS A 27 20.08 -24.77 19.24
CA HIS A 27 20.38 -26.19 19.04
C HIS A 27 19.39 -27.09 19.81
N PRO A 28 19.01 -28.27 19.28
CA PRO A 28 18.04 -29.14 19.92
C PRO A 28 18.73 -30.11 20.88
N SER A 29 18.75 -29.75 22.17
CA SER A 29 18.83 -30.72 23.26
C SER A 29 18.31 -30.08 24.54
N GLU A 30 17.36 -30.75 25.19
CA GLU A 30 16.75 -30.44 26.50
C GLU A 30 15.49 -29.55 26.47
N LEU A 31 14.34 -30.21 26.41
CA LEU A 31 13.05 -29.66 26.83
C LEU A 31 12.58 -30.46 28.05
N SER A 32 12.69 -29.85 29.23
CA SER A 32 11.96 -30.27 30.44
C SER A 32 11.04 -29.15 30.89
N PHE A 33 9.80 -29.53 31.19
CA PHE A 33 8.69 -28.72 31.71
C PHE A 33 9.01 -27.94 32.98
N ALA A 34 8.58 -26.67 33.02
CA ALA A 34 8.19 -25.79 34.15
C ALA A 34 8.50 -24.34 33.74
N GLN A 35 7.84 -23.24 34.13
CA GLN A 35 6.66 -22.93 34.92
C GLN A 35 6.26 -21.48 34.50
N LEU A 36 4.97 -21.16 34.55
CA LEU A 36 4.47 -19.80 34.45
C LEU A 36 4.87 -18.99 35.69
N GLU A 37 5.40 -17.79 35.49
CA GLU A 37 5.29 -16.71 36.48
C GLU A 37 4.93 -15.39 35.77
N GLN A 38 3.88 -14.77 36.29
CA GLN A 38 3.42 -13.42 35.97
C GLN A 38 4.29 -12.45 36.76
N ASP A 39 4.88 -11.46 36.09
CA ASP A 39 5.40 -10.28 36.78
C ASP A 39 4.63 -9.02 36.35
N THR A 40 3.86 -8.56 37.33
CA THR A 40 3.24 -7.24 37.43
C THR A 40 4.30 -6.16 37.56
N LEU A 41 4.28 -5.17 36.67
CA LEU A 41 5.05 -3.93 36.79
C LEU A 41 4.17 -2.84 37.40
N THR A 42 4.54 -2.43 38.61
CA THR A 42 4.10 -1.22 39.31
C THR A 42 4.66 0.01 38.61
N VAL A 43 3.77 0.92 38.19
CA VAL A 43 4.13 2.28 37.76
C VAL A 43 3.81 3.23 38.90
N THR A 44 4.82 3.96 39.33
CA THR A 44 4.78 5.01 40.35
C THR A 44 4.24 6.31 39.75
N ASP A 45 3.38 6.97 40.52
CA ASP A 45 2.84 8.30 40.29
C ASP A 45 3.94 9.38 40.37
N GLU A 46 4.04 10.21 39.34
CA GLU A 46 4.65 11.54 39.42
C GLU A 46 3.77 12.56 38.66
N ASP A 47 3.06 13.34 39.47
CA ASP A 47 2.69 14.76 39.36
C ASP A 47 2.78 15.45 37.98
N VAL A 48 1.60 15.74 37.40
CA VAL A 48 1.43 16.88 36.49
C VAL A 48 0.28 17.73 37.00
N GLU A 49 0.65 18.92 37.49
CA GLU A 49 -0.26 19.97 37.95
C GLU A 49 -1.18 20.45 36.82
N LEU A 50 -2.47 20.49 37.13
CA LEU A 50 -3.54 21.06 36.33
C LEU A 50 -3.67 22.55 36.66
N GLU A 51 -3.32 23.41 35.72
CA GLU A 51 -3.71 24.83 35.76
C GLU A 51 -5.00 24.99 34.95
N ILE A 52 -6.09 25.27 35.66
CA ILE A 52 -7.43 25.55 35.13
C ILE A 52 -7.50 27.06 34.89
N ALA A 53 -7.65 27.46 33.62
CA ALA A 53 -8.12 28.80 33.26
C ALA A 53 -9.48 28.66 32.59
N GLU A 54 -10.50 29.20 33.27
CA GLU A 54 -11.83 29.50 32.74
C GLU A 54 -11.71 30.53 31.62
N GLU A 55 -12.37 30.28 30.49
CA GLU A 55 -13.04 31.36 29.78
C GLU A 55 -14.30 30.81 29.11
N GLN A 56 -15.43 31.32 29.58
CA GLN A 56 -16.74 31.23 28.97
C GLN A 56 -16.70 32.01 27.66
N ASP A 57 -17.26 31.46 26.59
CA ASP A 57 -18.22 32.24 25.83
C ASP A 57 -19.19 31.36 25.06
N GLN A 58 -20.43 31.84 25.12
CA GLN A 58 -21.63 31.28 24.54
C GLN A 58 -21.56 31.38 23.02
N ASP A 59 -21.89 30.30 22.32
CA ASP A 59 -22.67 30.43 21.09
C ASP A 59 -23.53 29.19 20.90
N THR A 60 -24.82 29.42 21.11
CA THR A 60 -25.94 28.55 20.81
C THR A 60 -26.01 28.31 19.32
N LEU A 61 -25.68 27.10 18.86
CA LEU A 61 -26.11 26.59 17.56
C LEU A 61 -27.20 25.55 17.76
N VAL A 62 -28.39 26.05 17.46
CA VAL A 62 -29.67 25.39 17.28
C VAL A 62 -29.49 24.08 16.51
N THR A 63 -29.97 23.00 17.12
CA THR A 63 -30.23 21.74 16.45
C THR A 63 -31.43 21.93 15.53
N ASP A 64 -31.18 22.09 14.23
CA ASP A 64 -32.20 21.89 13.18
C ASP A 64 -32.45 20.38 13.04
N GLU A 65 -33.17 19.84 14.01
CA GLU A 65 -33.92 18.60 13.88
C GLU A 65 -35.41 18.94 14.00
N ASN A 66 -36.18 18.52 12.99
CA ASN A 66 -37.64 18.62 12.85
C ASN A 66 -38.15 19.83 12.05
N GLU A 67 -38.04 19.76 10.73
CA GLU A 67 -38.97 20.46 9.84
C GLU A 67 -38.96 19.80 8.45
N TRP A 68 -39.64 18.66 8.33
CA TRP A 68 -40.34 18.18 7.12
C TRP A 68 -41.40 17.15 7.54
N GLU A 69 -42.25 17.51 8.51
CA GLU A 69 -43.63 17.02 8.55
C GLU A 69 -44.51 18.18 8.05
N GLU A 70 -44.35 18.54 6.77
CA GLU A 70 -45.41 19.25 6.05
C GLU A 70 -46.38 18.20 5.52
N ASP A 71 -47.44 18.00 6.30
CA ASP A 71 -48.81 18.17 5.84
C ASP A 71 -49.02 17.94 4.34
N ARG A 72 -49.11 16.66 3.99
CA ARG A 72 -50.19 16.23 3.11
C ARG A 72 -51.28 15.63 3.96
N GLU A 73 -51.89 16.50 4.77
CA GLU A 73 -53.29 16.40 5.13
C GLU A 73 -54.05 16.40 3.79
N TRP A 74 -54.38 15.21 3.30
CA TRP A 74 -55.40 15.10 2.27
C TRP A 74 -56.68 15.52 2.95
N ASP A 75 -57.26 16.64 2.52
CA ASP A 75 -58.63 17.03 2.85
C ASP A 75 -59.55 15.82 2.63
N GLU A 76 -59.83 15.06 3.70
CA GLU A 76 -60.77 13.94 3.71
C GLU A 76 -62.23 14.43 3.69
N GLU A 77 -62.47 15.72 3.46
CA GLU A 77 -63.79 16.33 3.58
C GLU A 77 -64.63 16.48 2.31
N GLU A 78 -64.19 16.03 1.12
CA GLU A 78 -65.12 16.01 -0.03
C GLU A 78 -65.46 14.66 -0.67
N HIS A 79 -64.76 13.56 -0.38
CA HIS A 79 -65.26 12.23 -0.82
C HIS A 79 -64.84 11.12 0.15
N GLY A 80 -65.70 10.86 1.15
CA GLY A 80 -65.56 9.78 2.14
C GLY A 80 -65.58 8.37 1.53
N MET A 81 -64.47 7.99 0.91
CA MET A 81 -64.25 6.65 0.37
C MET A 81 -62.89 6.19 0.87
N THR A 82 -62.88 5.25 1.81
CA THR A 82 -61.63 4.64 2.28
C THR A 82 -60.95 3.90 1.12
N LEU A 83 -59.63 3.66 1.21
CA LEU A 83 -58.91 2.82 0.23
C LEU A 83 -59.61 1.46 0.02
N TRP A 84 -60.22 0.92 1.08
CA TRP A 84 -61.02 -0.30 1.03
C TRP A 84 -62.36 -0.13 0.30
N ASP A 85 -63.03 1.00 0.45
CA ASP A 85 -64.26 1.33 -0.29
C ASP A 85 -63.99 1.57 -1.78
N PHE A 86 -62.86 2.20 -2.11
CA PHE A 86 -62.42 2.41 -3.49
C PHE A 86 -62.06 1.10 -4.17
N LEU A 87 -61.27 0.25 -3.48
CA LEU A 87 -60.89 -1.06 -3.99
C LEU A 87 -62.10 -1.99 -4.11
N SER A 88 -63.04 -1.98 -3.15
CA SER A 88 -64.23 -2.85 -3.20
C SER A 88 -65.18 -2.54 -4.37
N LYS A 89 -65.19 -1.29 -4.85
CA LYS A 89 -65.96 -0.84 -6.03
C LYS A 89 -65.30 -1.14 -7.38
N MET A 90 -64.02 -1.54 -7.42
CA MET A 90 -63.37 -1.96 -8.65
C MET A 90 -63.78 -3.39 -9.03
N SER A 91 -63.95 -3.62 -10.34
CA SER A 91 -64.04 -4.98 -10.87
C SER A 91 -62.72 -5.73 -10.60
N ASP A 92 -62.79 -7.04 -10.41
CA ASP A 92 -61.63 -7.85 -9.99
C ASP A 92 -60.44 -7.75 -10.97
N SER A 93 -60.70 -7.51 -12.25
CA SER A 93 -59.67 -7.22 -13.28
C SER A 93 -58.80 -6.01 -12.94
N TYR A 94 -59.39 -4.91 -12.44
CA TYR A 94 -58.66 -3.68 -12.12
C TYR A 94 -57.92 -3.79 -10.79
N LYS A 95 -58.43 -4.60 -9.84
CA LYS A 95 -57.72 -4.89 -8.60
C LYS A 95 -56.42 -5.64 -8.89
N GLU A 96 -56.45 -6.67 -9.73
CA GLU A 96 -55.22 -7.41 -10.10
C GLU A 96 -54.19 -6.51 -10.78
N GLU A 97 -54.60 -5.66 -11.73
CA GLU A 97 -53.69 -4.75 -12.43
C GLU A 97 -53.03 -3.75 -11.47
N TYR A 98 -53.79 -3.19 -10.53
CA TYR A 98 -53.28 -2.28 -9.50
C TYR A 98 -52.37 -2.98 -8.48
N TYR A 99 -52.70 -4.19 -8.03
CA TYR A 99 -51.81 -4.98 -7.17
C TYR A 99 -50.51 -5.36 -7.88
N ASN A 100 -50.57 -5.68 -9.18
CA ASN A 100 -49.40 -5.99 -9.98
C ASN A 100 -48.53 -4.75 -10.21
N SER A 101 -49.11 -3.57 -10.43
CA SER A 101 -48.34 -2.32 -10.59
C SER A 101 -47.62 -1.91 -9.30
N LEU A 102 -48.28 -2.04 -8.14
CA LEU A 102 -47.66 -1.80 -6.83
C LEU A 102 -46.55 -2.82 -6.51
N LYS A 103 -46.73 -4.07 -6.93
CA LYS A 103 -45.71 -5.12 -6.78
C LYS A 103 -44.51 -4.83 -7.68
N ASP A 104 -44.75 -4.40 -8.92
CA ASP A 104 -43.72 -3.97 -9.86
C ASP A 104 -42.98 -2.72 -9.37
N GLU A 105 -43.68 -1.75 -8.77
CA GLU A 105 -43.04 -0.57 -8.16
C GLU A 105 -42.22 -0.95 -6.94
N LYS A 106 -42.73 -1.78 -6.03
CA LYS A 106 -41.95 -2.30 -4.89
C LYS A 106 -40.77 -3.14 -5.33
N ASP A 107 -40.89 -3.91 -6.42
CA ASP A 107 -39.79 -4.69 -6.97
C ASP A 107 -38.77 -3.80 -7.71
N LYS A 108 -39.22 -2.74 -8.39
CA LYS A 108 -38.35 -1.70 -8.97
C LYS A 108 -37.64 -0.91 -7.87
N GLU A 109 -38.29 -0.58 -6.77
CA GLU A 109 -37.74 0.13 -5.61
C GLU A 109 -36.77 -0.77 -4.82
N LYS A 110 -37.10 -2.06 -4.63
CA LYS A 110 -36.16 -3.06 -4.07
C LYS A 110 -34.96 -3.29 -4.99
N LYS A 111 -35.14 -3.23 -6.32
CA LYS A 111 -34.04 -3.28 -7.31
C LYS A 111 -33.24 -1.97 -7.32
N SER A 112 -33.84 -0.82 -7.04
CA SER A 112 -33.16 0.49 -7.01
C SER A 112 -32.39 0.72 -5.70
N LYS A 113 -32.92 0.27 -4.55
CA LYS A 113 -32.21 0.19 -3.27
C LYS A 113 -31.07 -0.83 -3.27
N LYS A 114 -31.06 -1.76 -4.24
CA LYS A 114 -29.92 -2.64 -4.59
C LYS A 114 -28.90 -2.00 -5.54
N LYS A 115 -28.87 -0.68 -5.73
CA LYS A 115 -27.81 0.01 -6.52
C LYS A 115 -26.48 0.08 -5.75
N ARG A 116 -25.84 -1.09 -5.69
CA ARG A 116 -24.41 -1.46 -5.80
C ARG A 116 -23.36 -0.37 -5.47
N GLY A 117 -22.61 -0.59 -4.38
CA GLY A 117 -21.47 0.23 -3.94
C GLY A 117 -20.12 -0.21 -4.52
N TYR A 118 -20.03 -0.35 -5.86
CA TYR A 118 -18.74 -0.54 -6.52
C TYR A 118 -18.46 0.60 -7.46
N PHE A 119 -17.17 0.92 -7.62
CA PHE A 119 -16.69 1.85 -8.62
C PHE A 119 -17.21 1.46 -10.00
N ARG A 120 -17.66 2.46 -10.76
CA ARG A 120 -18.24 2.25 -12.09
C ARG A 120 -17.39 2.81 -13.21
N PHE A 121 -16.56 3.81 -12.93
CA PHE A 121 -15.69 4.40 -13.94
C PHE A 121 -14.26 3.98 -13.71
N GLY A 122 -13.65 4.43 -12.61
CA GLY A 122 -12.27 4.14 -12.31
C GLY A 122 -11.90 4.46 -10.88
N ALA A 123 -10.70 4.03 -10.50
CA ALA A 123 -10.12 4.34 -9.21
C ALA A 123 -8.60 4.46 -9.35
N GLY A 124 -8.02 5.31 -8.51
CA GLY A 124 -6.58 5.47 -8.35
C GLY A 124 -6.20 5.40 -6.88
N GLY A 125 -4.98 5.01 -6.58
CA GLY A 125 -4.61 4.74 -5.20
C GLY A 125 -3.12 4.66 -4.95
N TRP A 126 -2.84 4.51 -3.66
CA TRP A 126 -1.50 4.24 -3.15
C TRP A 126 -1.35 2.74 -2.88
N ASP A 127 -0.18 2.22 -3.22
CA ASP A 127 0.17 0.82 -3.11
C ASP A 127 1.47 0.66 -2.30
N VAL A 128 1.48 -0.28 -1.37
CA VAL A 128 2.68 -0.72 -0.65
C VAL A 128 2.94 -2.17 -0.98
N TYR A 129 4.20 -2.49 -1.31
CA TYR A 129 4.62 -3.80 -1.75
C TYR A 129 5.67 -4.37 -0.80
N THR A 130 5.68 -5.68 -0.64
CA THR A 130 6.85 -6.40 -0.13
C THR A 130 7.32 -7.40 -1.19
N LEU A 131 8.60 -7.34 -1.51
CA LEU A 131 9.26 -8.18 -2.50
C LEU A 131 10.43 -8.91 -1.83
N PRO A 132 10.37 -10.24 -1.68
CA PRO A 132 11.52 -11.01 -1.25
C PRO A 132 12.61 -10.97 -2.32
N LEU A 133 13.83 -10.63 -1.92
CA LEU A 133 15.01 -10.48 -2.77
C LEU A 133 15.80 -11.79 -2.87
N GLN A 134 16.31 -12.08 -4.06
CA GLN A 134 17.27 -13.17 -4.32
C GLN A 134 18.56 -12.56 -4.88
N VAL A 135 19.35 -11.95 -4.00
CA VAL A 135 20.54 -11.15 -4.35
C VAL A 135 21.84 -11.71 -3.78
N ASP A 136 21.94 -13.04 -3.67
CA ASP A 136 23.08 -13.74 -3.08
C ASP A 136 24.41 -13.35 -3.73
N GLY A 137 24.43 -13.14 -5.05
CA GLY A 137 25.60 -12.68 -5.79
C GLY A 137 26.13 -11.34 -5.26
N ILE A 138 25.25 -10.36 -5.03
CA ILE A 138 25.64 -9.06 -4.46
C ILE A 138 26.00 -9.22 -2.98
N ASN A 139 25.22 -9.98 -2.22
CA ASN A 139 25.46 -10.18 -0.79
C ASN A 139 26.84 -10.79 -0.52
N ASN A 140 27.31 -11.71 -1.37
CA ASN A 140 28.66 -12.26 -1.29
C ASN A 140 29.75 -11.19 -1.50
N GLU A 141 29.54 -10.24 -2.42
CA GLU A 141 30.47 -9.12 -2.62
C GLU A 141 30.42 -8.11 -1.46
N LEU A 142 29.24 -7.85 -0.88
CA LEU A 142 29.10 -7.02 0.32
C LEU A 142 29.90 -7.60 1.50
N ILE A 143 29.77 -8.90 1.74
CA ILE A 143 30.48 -9.60 2.82
C ILE A 143 31.99 -9.52 2.62
N ARG A 144 32.48 -9.69 1.38
CA ARG A 144 33.91 -9.57 1.05
C ARG A 144 34.50 -8.22 1.38
N ILE A 145 33.72 -7.15 1.28
CA ILE A 145 34.17 -5.78 1.56
C ILE A 145 33.92 -5.32 3.01
N GLY A 146 33.47 -6.24 3.88
CA GLY A 146 33.23 -6.02 5.30
C GLY A 146 31.86 -5.41 5.62
N LEU A 147 30.86 -5.56 4.74
CA LEU A 147 29.49 -5.11 4.97
C LEU A 147 28.54 -6.29 5.22
N LYS A 148 27.42 -6.02 5.88
CA LYS A 148 26.31 -6.97 5.98
C LYS A 148 25.69 -7.15 4.58
N GLY A 149 25.18 -8.34 4.28
CA GLY A 149 24.28 -8.52 3.13
C GLY A 149 23.03 -7.64 3.25
N PHE A 150 22.36 -7.40 2.13
CA PHE A 150 21.04 -6.77 2.14
C PHE A 150 20.02 -7.64 2.88
N ASP A 151 18.98 -6.98 3.40
CA ASP A 151 17.85 -7.69 3.98
C ASP A 151 17.08 -8.48 2.91
N ASP A 152 16.47 -9.60 3.32
CA ASP A 152 15.80 -10.54 2.43
C ASP A 152 14.55 -9.97 1.74
N ASN A 153 14.05 -8.82 2.19
CA ASN A 153 12.85 -8.20 1.64
C ASN A 153 13.10 -6.73 1.30
N MET A 154 12.58 -6.31 0.15
CA MET A 154 12.49 -4.91 -0.24
C MET A 154 11.05 -4.44 -0.12
N PHE A 155 10.85 -3.36 0.63
CA PHE A 155 9.59 -2.63 0.62
C PHE A 155 9.58 -1.66 -0.57
N LEU A 156 8.49 -1.69 -1.35
CA LEU A 156 8.26 -0.71 -2.41
C LEU A 156 7.02 0.11 -2.09
N SER A 157 7.04 1.37 -2.49
CA SER A 157 5.92 2.29 -2.39
C SER A 157 5.61 2.80 -3.79
N GLY A 158 4.33 2.95 -4.09
CA GLY A 158 3.92 3.31 -5.42
C GLY A 158 2.45 3.65 -5.51
N GLY A 159 1.94 3.64 -6.72
CA GLY A 159 0.54 3.86 -6.96
C GLY A 159 0.09 3.25 -8.26
N GLY A 160 -1.21 3.27 -8.43
CA GLY A 160 -1.82 2.75 -9.63
C GLY A 160 -3.20 3.32 -9.80
N GLY A 161 -3.73 3.12 -10.99
CA GLY A 161 -5.08 3.49 -11.31
C GLY A 161 -5.60 2.65 -12.45
N TRP A 162 -6.91 2.52 -12.52
CA TRP A 162 -7.58 1.75 -13.55
C TRP A 162 -8.95 2.35 -13.86
N GLY A 163 -9.43 2.09 -15.07
CA GLY A 163 -10.77 2.39 -15.53
C GLY A 163 -11.42 1.17 -16.15
N TYR A 164 -12.74 1.03 -16.03
CA TYR A 164 -13.48 -0.03 -16.69
C TYR A 164 -13.58 0.22 -18.19
N VAL A 165 -13.33 -0.83 -18.97
CA VAL A 165 -13.58 -0.88 -20.40
C VAL A 165 -14.56 -2.02 -20.66
N GLY A 166 -15.83 -1.66 -20.84
CA GLY A 166 -16.92 -2.63 -21.01
C GLY A 166 -17.27 -3.37 -19.72
N ASN A 167 -17.73 -4.62 -19.87
CA ASN A 167 -18.22 -5.41 -18.74
C ASN A 167 -17.06 -6.10 -18.04
N SER A 168 -16.71 -5.61 -16.84
CA SER A 168 -15.76 -6.25 -15.91
C SER A 168 -14.30 -6.27 -16.32
N ILE A 169 -13.92 -5.73 -17.48
CA ILE A 169 -12.50 -5.57 -17.85
C ILE A 169 -12.05 -4.19 -17.38
N ARG A 170 -10.85 -4.14 -16.81
CA ARG A 170 -10.19 -2.90 -16.38
C ARG A 170 -8.87 -2.76 -17.11
N LEU A 171 -8.60 -1.54 -17.55
CA LEU A 171 -7.31 -1.13 -18.08
C LEU A 171 -6.77 -0.03 -17.19
N GLY A 172 -5.46 -0.03 -16.98
CA GLY A 172 -4.84 0.93 -16.08
C GLY A 172 -3.33 0.93 -16.15
N GLY A 173 -2.74 1.47 -15.10
CA GLY A 173 -1.31 1.39 -14.87
C GLY A 173 -1.01 1.18 -13.39
N LEU A 174 0.12 0.58 -13.10
CA LEU A 174 0.74 0.62 -11.78
C LEU A 174 2.22 0.95 -11.91
N GLY A 175 2.79 1.47 -10.83
CA GLY A 175 4.23 1.59 -10.67
C GLY A 175 4.61 1.68 -9.21
N ALA A 176 5.83 1.25 -8.89
CA ALA A 176 6.39 1.30 -7.55
C ALA A 176 7.90 1.45 -7.59
N ASN A 177 8.44 2.03 -6.53
CA ASN A 177 9.88 2.11 -6.31
C ASN A 177 10.23 1.79 -4.85
N GLY A 178 11.40 1.22 -4.65
CA GLY A 178 11.88 0.78 -3.34
C GLY A 178 13.39 0.69 -3.32
N PHE A 179 13.96 0.54 -2.13
CA PHE A 179 15.39 0.35 -1.98
C PHE A 179 15.75 -0.41 -0.71
N VAL A 180 16.92 -1.03 -0.72
CA VAL A 180 17.60 -1.61 0.45
C VAL A 180 18.99 -1.01 0.57
N VAL A 181 19.48 -0.84 1.79
CA VAL A 181 20.78 -0.23 2.07
C VAL A 181 21.59 -1.17 2.94
N SER A 182 22.87 -1.31 2.61
CA SER A 182 23.89 -1.88 3.48
C SER A 182 24.97 -0.83 3.72
N SER A 183 25.23 -0.52 4.97
CA SER A 183 26.24 0.47 5.36
C SER A 183 27.11 -0.08 6.48
N GLY A 184 28.35 0.42 6.54
CA GLY A 184 29.31 -0.01 7.54
C GLY A 184 30.68 0.63 7.38
N LYS A 185 31.48 0.54 8.44
CA LYS A 185 32.88 0.93 8.44
C LYS A 185 33.71 -0.32 8.74
N PRO A 186 34.66 -0.71 7.86
CA PRO A 186 35.54 -1.84 8.16
C PRO A 186 36.31 -1.60 9.45
N GLU A 187 36.56 -2.66 10.24
CA GLU A 187 37.27 -2.62 11.53
C GLU A 187 38.78 -2.32 11.42
N VAL A 188 39.24 -1.78 10.29
CA VAL A 188 40.63 -1.40 10.06
C VAL A 188 40.78 0.09 10.38
N GLU A 189 41.77 0.44 11.19
CA GLU A 189 42.09 1.82 11.52
C GLU A 189 42.34 2.63 10.23
N GLY A 190 41.65 3.77 10.09
CA GLY A 190 41.71 4.61 8.88
C GLY A 190 40.85 4.14 7.70
N ALA A 191 40.02 3.10 7.84
CA ALA A 191 39.11 2.69 6.77
C ALA A 191 37.96 3.69 6.56
N ASN A 192 37.65 3.97 5.29
CA ASN A 192 36.49 4.78 4.92
C ASN A 192 35.18 4.01 5.16
N ALA A 193 34.13 4.73 5.54
CA ALA A 193 32.78 4.20 5.57
C ALA A 193 32.32 3.88 4.14
N LYS A 194 31.51 2.83 4.02
CA LYS A 194 30.91 2.39 2.76
C LYS A 194 29.41 2.28 2.94
N GLU A 195 28.69 2.70 1.91
CA GLU A 195 27.25 2.53 1.80
C GLU A 195 26.94 2.02 0.40
N ILE A 196 26.17 0.94 0.34
CA ILE A 196 25.69 0.37 -0.91
C ILE A 196 24.18 0.35 -0.85
N LYS A 197 23.55 0.97 -1.85
CA LYS A 197 22.09 1.08 -1.97
C LYS A 197 21.64 0.44 -3.26
N LEU A 198 20.85 -0.63 -3.14
CA LEU A 198 20.15 -1.25 -4.26
C LEU A 198 18.74 -0.70 -4.33
N SER A 199 18.38 -0.08 -5.45
CA SER A 199 17.05 0.47 -5.71
C SER A 199 16.40 -0.28 -6.86
N LEU A 200 15.10 -0.52 -6.75
CA LEU A 200 14.30 -1.15 -7.78
C LEU A 200 13.08 -0.26 -8.06
N GLY A 201 12.88 0.09 -9.32
CA GLY A 201 11.69 0.77 -9.80
C GLY A 201 11.03 -0.05 -10.91
N PHE A 202 9.71 -0.13 -10.94
CA PHE A 202 8.98 -0.73 -12.05
C PHE A 202 7.66 -0.01 -12.29
N GLY A 203 7.15 -0.12 -13.51
CA GLY A 203 5.82 0.37 -13.88
C GLY A 203 5.36 -0.18 -15.22
N GLY A 204 4.04 -0.18 -15.43
CA GLY A 204 3.48 -0.72 -16.66
C GLY A 204 1.97 -0.60 -16.75
N PHE A 205 1.45 -1.13 -17.86
CA PHE A 205 0.02 -1.18 -18.15
C PHE A 205 -0.61 -2.41 -17.55
N THR A 206 -1.79 -2.24 -16.93
CA THR A 206 -2.56 -3.33 -16.35
C THR A 206 -3.74 -3.72 -17.24
N ILE A 207 -4.00 -5.01 -17.31
CA ILE A 207 -5.22 -5.59 -17.87
C ILE A 207 -5.77 -6.55 -16.82
N GLU A 208 -6.95 -6.22 -16.28
CA GLU A 208 -7.56 -6.99 -15.20
C GLU A 208 -9.01 -7.35 -15.53
N LYS A 209 -9.46 -8.51 -15.03
CA LYS A 209 -10.86 -8.91 -15.06
C LYS A 209 -11.39 -8.98 -13.63
N ALA A 210 -12.40 -8.17 -13.35
CA ALA A 210 -13.02 -8.04 -12.05
C ALA A 210 -14.34 -8.80 -11.94
N PHE A 211 -14.52 -9.48 -10.81
CA PHE A 211 -15.68 -10.24 -10.42
C PHE A 211 -16.21 -9.69 -9.11
N HIS A 212 -17.54 -9.70 -8.94
CA HIS A 212 -18.22 -9.12 -7.79
C HIS A 212 -19.00 -10.20 -7.05
N PRO A 213 -18.32 -11.09 -6.29
CA PRO A 213 -18.97 -12.23 -5.63
C PRO A 213 -19.93 -11.80 -4.50
N PHE A 214 -19.59 -10.73 -3.76
CA PHE A 214 -20.42 -10.20 -2.67
C PHE A 214 -20.52 -8.69 -2.74
N ASN A 215 -21.64 -8.14 -2.26
CA ASN A 215 -21.85 -6.69 -2.11
C ASN A 215 -20.64 -6.03 -1.43
N ASN A 216 -20.06 -5.01 -2.06
CA ASN A 216 -18.88 -4.25 -1.64
C ASN A 216 -17.53 -4.99 -1.65
N SER A 217 -17.44 -6.20 -2.20
CA SER A 217 -16.15 -6.85 -2.50
C SER A 217 -15.92 -7.07 -4.00
N GLU A 218 -14.67 -6.92 -4.40
CA GLU A 218 -14.21 -7.17 -5.75
C GLU A 218 -13.07 -8.18 -5.71
N PHE A 219 -13.20 -9.24 -6.48
CA PHE A 219 -12.15 -10.18 -6.76
C PHE A 219 -11.66 -9.92 -8.18
N TYR A 220 -10.35 -9.89 -8.42
CA TYR A 220 -9.83 -9.69 -9.78
C TYR A 220 -8.60 -10.52 -10.05
N ILE A 221 -8.45 -10.87 -11.32
CA ILE A 221 -7.27 -11.50 -11.88
C ILE A 221 -6.81 -10.67 -13.06
N GLY A 222 -5.50 -10.48 -13.19
CA GLY A 222 -4.96 -9.66 -14.26
C GLY A 222 -3.47 -9.85 -14.42
N THR A 223 -2.89 -8.99 -15.24
CA THR A 223 -1.45 -8.91 -15.39
C THR A 223 -1.05 -7.47 -15.67
N MET A 224 0.16 -7.11 -15.25
CA MET A 224 0.85 -5.92 -15.73
C MET A 224 1.96 -6.31 -16.68
N ILE A 225 2.06 -5.56 -17.76
CA ILE A 225 3.14 -5.63 -18.72
C ILE A 225 3.84 -4.27 -18.70
N GLY A 226 5.15 -4.27 -18.49
CA GLY A 226 5.88 -3.03 -18.31
C GLY A 226 7.37 -3.21 -18.29
N GLY A 227 8.04 -2.24 -17.69
CA GLY A 227 9.47 -2.24 -17.50
C GLY A 227 9.85 -1.55 -16.20
N GLY A 228 11.13 -1.44 -15.98
CA GLY A 228 11.67 -0.85 -14.79
C GLY A 228 13.17 -0.71 -14.87
N ASN A 229 13.74 -0.26 -13.77
CA ASN A 229 15.16 -0.05 -13.64
C ASN A 229 15.65 -0.50 -12.26
N ALA A 230 16.81 -1.16 -12.25
CA ALA A 230 17.56 -1.50 -11.07
C ALA A 230 18.77 -0.57 -10.98
N ILE A 231 19.02 0.02 -9.82
CA ILE A 231 20.16 0.92 -9.60
C ILE A 231 20.95 0.43 -8.40
N LEU A 232 22.25 0.23 -8.57
CA LEU A 232 23.17 0.00 -7.48
C LEU A 232 24.06 1.24 -7.31
N ASN A 233 23.89 1.93 -6.18
CA ASN A 233 24.75 3.05 -5.79
C ASN A 233 25.76 2.55 -4.77
N ILE A 234 27.05 2.73 -5.07
CA ILE A 234 28.17 2.39 -4.20
C ILE A 234 28.82 3.70 -3.79
N VAL A 235 28.79 4.00 -2.50
CA VAL A 235 29.35 5.22 -1.92
C VAL A 235 30.42 4.83 -0.92
N LYS A 236 31.57 5.49 -1.02
CA LYS A 236 32.66 5.46 -0.07
C LYS A 236 32.85 6.87 0.44
N TRP A 237 32.92 7.05 1.76
CA TRP A 237 33.15 8.37 2.36
C TRP A 237 34.03 8.29 3.61
N SER A 238 34.87 9.31 3.79
CA SER A 238 35.96 9.37 4.78
C SER A 238 35.55 9.97 6.14
N GLY A 239 34.40 10.63 6.20
CA GLY A 239 33.83 11.18 7.43
C GLY A 239 32.78 12.26 7.14
N PRO A 240 32.07 12.76 8.16
CA PRO A 240 31.19 13.91 7.98
C PRO A 240 32.01 15.14 7.58
N VAL A 241 31.59 15.79 6.48
CA VAL A 241 32.24 17.01 5.95
C VAL A 241 31.42 18.23 6.35
N LYS A 242 32.05 19.31 6.82
CA LYS A 242 31.31 20.53 7.12
C LYS A 242 30.89 21.23 5.83
N TRP A 243 29.68 21.80 5.80
CA TRP A 243 29.16 22.55 4.65
C TRP A 243 30.17 23.55 4.05
N ARG A 244 30.83 24.32 4.92
CA ARG A 244 31.83 25.32 4.50
C ARG A 244 33.09 24.70 3.87
N GLU A 245 33.51 23.53 4.35
CA GLU A 245 34.68 22.82 3.83
C GLU A 245 34.44 22.28 2.40
N ILE A 246 33.19 22.05 2.00
CA ILE A 246 32.83 21.66 0.62
C ILE A 246 33.15 22.79 -0.36
N TRP A 247 32.74 24.02 -0.02
CA TRP A 247 32.93 25.19 -0.88
C TRP A 247 34.37 25.69 -0.85
N ASP A 248 34.95 25.77 0.36
CA ASP A 248 36.30 26.30 0.56
C ASP A 248 37.38 25.39 -0.05
N ASN A 249 37.16 24.07 -0.11
CA ASN A 249 38.17 23.11 -0.57
C ASN A 249 37.82 22.40 -1.89
N GLY A 250 36.54 22.18 -2.21
CA GLY A 250 36.13 21.45 -3.42
C GLY A 250 35.99 22.32 -4.67
N TYR A 251 35.74 23.62 -4.49
CA TYR A 251 35.42 24.56 -5.57
C TYR A 251 36.17 25.91 -5.43
N SER A 252 37.25 25.94 -4.66
CA SER A 252 38.10 27.12 -4.48
C SER A 252 38.73 27.54 -5.82
N PHE A 253 38.79 28.86 -6.07
CA PHE A 253 39.37 29.42 -7.31
C PHE A 253 40.88 29.18 -7.44
N SER A 254 41.57 28.93 -6.31
CA SER A 254 42.94 28.48 -6.28
C SER A 254 42.99 26.97 -6.43
N SER A 255 43.51 26.51 -7.57
CA SER A 255 43.77 25.11 -7.88
C SER A 255 44.92 24.55 -7.03
N ASP A 256 44.75 24.51 -5.72
CA ASP A 256 45.67 23.77 -4.86
C ASP A 256 45.32 22.28 -4.97
N THR A 257 46.07 21.56 -5.80
CA THR A 257 45.88 20.13 -6.07
C THR A 257 46.43 19.23 -4.95
N SER A 258 46.88 19.80 -3.82
CA SER A 258 47.49 19.06 -2.71
C SER A 258 46.51 18.55 -1.65
N PHE A 259 45.20 18.80 -1.81
CA PHE A 259 44.19 18.40 -0.83
C PHE A 259 43.91 16.90 -0.85
N THR A 260 44.47 16.19 0.13
CA THR A 260 44.33 14.73 0.38
C THR A 260 43.09 14.35 1.23
N ASN A 261 42.20 15.30 1.56
CA ASN A 261 41.21 15.09 2.62
C ASN A 261 39.89 14.44 2.16
N PHE A 262 39.58 14.46 0.86
CA PHE A 262 38.40 13.78 0.31
C PHE A 262 38.83 12.51 -0.43
N ASN A 263 38.67 11.36 0.20
CA ASN A 263 38.78 10.04 -0.44
C ASN A 263 37.39 9.44 -0.61
N ASP A 264 36.47 10.29 -1.04
CA ASP A 264 35.06 9.99 -1.22
C ASP A 264 34.84 9.62 -2.67
N TYR A 265 34.11 8.54 -2.91
CA TYR A 265 33.90 8.00 -4.24
C TYR A 265 32.47 7.49 -4.36
N GLN A 266 31.80 7.88 -5.43
CA GLN A 266 30.46 7.39 -5.75
C GLN A 266 30.51 6.70 -7.11
N THR A 267 29.94 5.51 -7.18
CA THR A 267 29.67 4.81 -8.44
C THR A 267 28.20 4.46 -8.49
N LYS A 268 27.57 4.81 -9.59
CA LYS A 268 26.20 4.44 -9.91
C LYS A 268 26.25 3.51 -11.12
N ILE A 269 25.72 2.30 -10.94
CA ILE A 269 25.45 1.40 -12.05
C ILE A 269 23.94 1.16 -12.14
N GLU A 270 23.42 1.08 -13.35
CA GLU A 270 21.99 0.91 -13.60
C GLU A 270 21.74 -0.14 -14.68
N SER A 271 20.60 -0.81 -14.59
CA SER A 271 20.13 -1.72 -15.63
C SER A 271 18.63 -1.54 -15.80
N ASP A 272 18.21 -1.39 -17.05
CA ASP A 272 16.80 -1.44 -17.40
C ASP A 272 16.35 -2.89 -17.58
N PHE A 273 15.08 -3.16 -17.31
CA PHE A 273 14.49 -4.48 -17.49
C PHE A 273 13.05 -4.41 -17.96
N PHE A 274 12.62 -5.48 -18.61
CA PHE A 274 11.23 -5.75 -18.88
C PHE A 274 10.62 -6.54 -17.71
N THR A 275 9.35 -6.28 -17.39
CA THR A 275 8.64 -7.01 -16.34
C THR A 275 7.25 -7.44 -16.76
N LEU A 276 6.88 -8.63 -16.30
CA LEU A 276 5.53 -9.17 -16.35
C LEU A 276 5.08 -9.49 -14.94
N LEU A 277 3.89 -9.05 -14.55
CA LEU A 277 3.36 -9.24 -13.21
C LEU A 277 1.92 -9.74 -13.29
N PRO A 278 1.68 -11.05 -13.48
CA PRO A 278 0.38 -11.66 -13.21
C PRO A 278 -0.01 -11.44 -11.74
N THR A 279 -1.26 -11.04 -11.51
CA THR A 279 -1.79 -10.74 -10.18
C THR A 279 -3.17 -11.33 -9.97
N ILE A 280 -3.43 -11.69 -8.72
CA ILE A 280 -4.74 -11.96 -8.17
C ILE A 280 -4.95 -11.01 -7.00
N GLY A 281 -6.11 -10.39 -6.93
CA GLY A 281 -6.41 -9.36 -5.95
C GLY A 281 -7.81 -9.49 -5.37
N PHE A 282 -7.93 -9.06 -4.12
CA PHE A 282 -9.19 -8.89 -3.44
C PHE A 282 -9.27 -7.47 -2.89
N ARG A 283 -10.40 -6.81 -3.11
CA ARG A 283 -10.67 -5.45 -2.66
C ARG A 283 -12.00 -5.39 -1.94
N TYR A 284 -12.05 -4.62 -0.87
CA TYR A 284 -13.25 -4.31 -0.10
C TYR A 284 -13.51 -2.80 -0.14
N ASN A 285 -14.68 -2.43 -0.64
CA ASN A 285 -15.13 -1.05 -0.72
C ASN A 285 -15.71 -0.65 0.63
N ILE A 286 -14.97 0.15 1.39
CA ILE A 286 -15.42 0.70 2.67
C ILE A 286 -16.53 1.71 2.40
N PHE A 287 -16.32 2.56 1.40
CA PHE A 287 -17.28 3.56 0.93
C PHE A 287 -17.44 3.44 -0.59
N ARG A 288 -18.44 4.14 -1.14
CA ARG A 288 -18.61 4.24 -2.60
C ARG A 288 -17.41 4.87 -3.31
N TRP A 289 -16.62 5.64 -2.56
CA TRP A 289 -15.48 6.39 -3.06
C TRP A 289 -14.12 5.87 -2.55
N CYS A 290 -14.08 4.89 -1.65
CA CYS A 290 -12.86 4.42 -1.00
C CYS A 290 -12.88 2.90 -0.79
N ALA A 291 -11.77 2.27 -1.13
CA ALA A 291 -11.59 0.84 -1.03
C ALA A 291 -10.19 0.48 -0.55
N VAL A 292 -10.09 -0.65 0.15
CA VAL A 292 -8.83 -1.25 0.58
C VAL A 292 -8.68 -2.61 -0.05
N GLY A 293 -7.46 -3.02 -0.37
CA GLY A 293 -7.24 -4.29 -1.04
C GLY A 293 -5.90 -4.93 -0.74
N ILE A 294 -5.88 -6.23 -0.98
CA ILE A 294 -4.69 -7.07 -0.91
C ILE A 294 -4.52 -7.79 -2.23
N ASN A 295 -3.27 -8.01 -2.63
CA ASN A 295 -2.94 -8.67 -3.88
C ASN A 295 -1.72 -9.53 -3.70
N ILE A 296 -1.68 -10.60 -4.47
CA ILE A 296 -0.55 -11.48 -4.58
C ILE A 296 -0.25 -11.57 -6.08
N GLY A 297 1.00 -11.38 -6.45
CA GLY A 297 1.47 -11.51 -7.81
C GLY A 297 2.78 -12.25 -7.88
N TYR A 298 3.19 -12.62 -9.08
CA TYR A 298 4.53 -13.10 -9.34
C TYR A 298 5.20 -12.15 -10.31
N MET A 299 6.23 -11.44 -9.87
CA MET A 299 6.99 -10.55 -10.73
C MET A 299 8.00 -11.39 -11.52
N TYR A 300 8.00 -11.27 -12.85
CA TYR A 300 9.06 -11.79 -13.70
C TYR A 300 10.00 -10.64 -14.03
N CYS A 301 11.19 -10.65 -13.46
CA CYS A 301 12.19 -9.62 -13.68
C CYS A 301 13.58 -10.25 -13.59
N LYS A 302 14.26 -10.36 -14.74
CA LYS A 302 15.63 -10.83 -14.82
C LYS A 302 16.49 -9.72 -15.37
N VAL A 303 17.60 -9.47 -14.69
CA VAL A 303 18.63 -8.54 -15.11
C VAL A 303 19.87 -9.35 -15.45
N ASP A 304 20.18 -9.41 -16.74
CA ASP A 304 21.36 -10.09 -17.25
C ASP A 304 22.63 -9.31 -16.87
N GLN A 305 23.77 -10.00 -16.71
CA GLN A 305 25.08 -9.35 -16.44
C GLN A 305 25.40 -8.22 -17.44
N ASP A 306 24.96 -8.41 -18.67
CA ASP A 306 25.24 -7.54 -19.80
C ASP A 306 24.38 -6.26 -19.84
N GLY A 307 23.32 -6.21 -19.01
CA GLY A 307 22.39 -5.08 -18.93
C GLY A 307 22.89 -3.92 -18.05
N TRP A 308 23.95 -4.13 -17.27
CA TRP A 308 24.46 -3.11 -16.35
C TRP A 308 25.34 -2.08 -17.05
N GLU A 309 25.01 -0.82 -16.85
CA GLU A 309 25.72 0.33 -17.39
C GLU A 309 26.17 1.29 -16.29
N MET A 310 27.34 1.89 -16.50
CA MET A 310 27.90 2.98 -15.70
C MET A 310 28.16 4.15 -16.65
N GLU A 311 27.45 5.26 -16.47
CA GLU A 311 27.56 6.45 -17.34
C GLU A 311 27.40 6.10 -18.84
N GLY A 312 26.47 5.20 -19.17
CA GLY A 312 26.21 4.73 -20.54
C GLY A 312 27.29 3.78 -21.09
N LYS A 313 28.20 3.27 -20.25
CA LYS A 313 29.19 2.27 -20.62
C LYS A 313 28.87 0.96 -19.92
N ARG A 314 28.83 -0.13 -20.69
CA ARG A 314 28.62 -1.47 -20.15
C ARG A 314 29.66 -1.84 -19.09
N VAL A 315 29.17 -2.39 -17.99
CA VAL A 315 29.98 -2.94 -16.90
C VAL A 315 30.08 -4.46 -17.09
N TYR A 316 31.29 -5.00 -17.00
CA TYR A 316 31.53 -6.44 -17.12
C TYR A 316 31.68 -7.10 -15.77
N GLY A 317 31.25 -8.36 -15.65
CA GLY A 317 31.43 -9.17 -14.45
C GLY A 317 30.48 -8.82 -13.30
N VAL A 318 29.37 -8.14 -13.58
CA VAL A 318 28.28 -7.98 -12.60
C VAL A 318 27.57 -9.32 -12.44
N PRO A 319 27.30 -9.80 -11.22
CA PRO A 319 26.54 -11.03 -11.03
C PRO A 319 25.14 -10.92 -11.65
N ASP A 320 24.62 -12.04 -12.17
CA ASP A 320 23.22 -12.12 -12.58
C ASP A 320 22.31 -11.88 -11.37
N ILE A 321 21.29 -11.04 -11.55
CA ILE A 321 20.34 -10.72 -10.49
C ILE A 321 18.94 -11.06 -10.96
N ASP A 322 18.31 -11.99 -10.24
CA ASP A 322 16.93 -12.39 -10.47
C ASP A 322 16.03 -11.71 -9.43
N PHE A 323 15.26 -10.73 -9.86
CA PHE A 323 14.22 -10.11 -9.03
C PHE A 323 12.90 -10.87 -9.14
N SER A 324 12.86 -12.02 -9.83
CA SER A 324 11.63 -12.76 -10.04
C SER A 324 11.17 -13.44 -8.76
N ASN A 325 10.07 -12.95 -8.19
CA ASN A 325 9.54 -13.49 -6.95
C ASN A 325 8.05 -13.21 -6.76
N VAL A 326 7.46 -13.88 -5.77
CA VAL A 326 6.12 -13.54 -5.28
C VAL A 326 6.17 -12.17 -4.63
N ILE A 327 5.30 -11.26 -5.09
CA ILE A 327 5.17 -9.91 -4.55
C ILE A 327 3.80 -9.77 -3.90
N TYR A 328 3.77 -9.20 -2.70
CA TYR A 328 2.53 -8.91 -1.98
C TYR A 328 2.27 -7.42 -2.03
N ARG A 329 1.02 -7.02 -2.29
CA ARG A 329 0.62 -5.62 -2.41
C ARG A 329 -0.59 -5.32 -1.53
N PHE A 330 -0.44 -4.39 -0.62
CA PHE A 330 -1.54 -3.73 0.08
C PHE A 330 -1.90 -2.42 -0.62
N ASN A 331 -3.18 -2.08 -0.70
CA ASN A 331 -3.59 -0.87 -1.39
C ASN A 331 -4.79 -0.14 -0.81
N VAL A 332 -4.79 1.17 -1.02
CA VAL A 332 -5.89 2.08 -0.69
C VAL A 332 -6.24 2.89 -1.94
N TYR A 333 -7.45 2.68 -2.45
CA TYR A 333 -7.93 3.23 -3.72
C TYR A 333 -9.11 4.16 -3.48
N PHE A 334 -9.12 5.28 -4.20
CA PHE A 334 -10.18 6.25 -4.25
C PHE A 334 -10.73 6.34 -5.67
N GLY A 335 -12.05 6.42 -5.82
CA GLY A 335 -12.67 6.35 -7.15
C GLY A 335 -14.18 6.56 -7.14
N GLY A 336 -14.82 6.38 -8.28
CA GLY A 336 -16.28 6.53 -8.46
C GLY A 336 -16.75 5.83 -9.71
#